data_AF-A0A562NW80-F1
#
_entry.id   AF-A0A562NW80-F1
#
_cell.length_a   1.000
_cell.length_b   1.000
_cell.length_c   1.000
_cell.angle_alpha   90.00
_cell.angle_beta   90.00
_cell.angle_gamma   90.00
#
_symmetry.space_group_name_H-M   'P 1'
#
loop_
_entity.id
_entity.type
_entity.pdbx_description
1 polymer ?
#
loop_
_entity_poly.entity_id
_entity_poly.type
_entity_poly.pdbx_seq_one_letter_code
_entity_poly.pdbx_strand_id
1 'polypeptide(L)'
;MAFHEQELDSIKHALGDMCIAWAHLEEACFVILLYTMSRVELSAFELIRNELDFRGALQVCKGHAVANHWERHSDHIPILVDMIDGEIRSARNRLIHDPITAGPHSYVRQSNITRYRKSPFKLHVQIGTFTNVSSDEIYTLTRAVRALERYALSVVQYLDWLDGERQIKWEFPSMEIAQLGAHFAITEYTQIAKSRGSAL
;
A
#
# COMPACT_ATOMS: atom_id res chain seq x y z
N MET A 1 -22.92 23.67 11.15
CA MET A 1 -23.09 22.99 9.85
C MET A 1 -21.95 23.28 8.89
N ALA A 2 -21.56 24.54 8.64
CA ALA A 2 -20.45 24.87 7.72
C ALA A 2 -19.08 24.20 8.02
N PHE A 3 -18.70 24.03 9.29
CA PHE A 3 -17.46 23.34 9.67
C PHE A 3 -17.44 21.84 9.30
N HIS A 4 -18.60 21.18 9.29
CA HIS A 4 -18.70 19.76 8.95
C HIS A 4 -18.61 19.51 7.44
N GLU A 5 -19.05 20.46 6.61
CA GLU A 5 -18.96 20.35 5.15
C GLU A 5 -17.52 20.53 4.65
N GLN A 6 -16.79 21.51 5.20
CA GLN A 6 -15.37 21.75 4.86
C GLN A 6 -14.47 20.56 5.20
N GLU A 7 -14.68 19.92 6.36
CA GLU A 7 -13.92 18.74 6.75
C GLU A 7 -14.25 17.53 5.87
N LEU A 8 -15.52 17.34 5.49
CA LEU A 8 -15.92 16.27 4.57
C LEU A 8 -15.27 16.42 3.20
N ASP A 9 -15.28 17.63 2.65
CA ASP A 9 -14.66 17.88 1.36
C ASP A 9 -13.15 17.71 1.43
N SER A 10 -12.50 18.08 2.55
CA SER A 10 -11.08 17.81 2.78
C SER A 10 -10.78 16.30 2.81
N ILE A 11 -11.63 15.51 3.46
CA ILE A 11 -11.50 14.04 3.48
C ILE A 11 -11.66 13.46 2.07
N LYS A 12 -12.64 13.92 1.29
CA LYS A 12 -12.83 13.45 -0.10
C LYS A 12 -11.59 13.74 -0.97
N HIS A 13 -11.04 14.95 -0.89
CA HIS A 13 -9.84 15.31 -1.64
C HIS A 13 -8.64 14.45 -1.20
N ALA A 14 -8.44 14.29 0.11
CA ALA A 14 -7.37 13.45 0.65
C ALA A 14 -7.49 11.99 0.19
N LEU A 15 -8.71 11.43 0.15
CA LEU A 15 -8.96 10.08 -0.38
C LEU A 15 -8.66 9.99 -1.89
N GLY A 16 -9.04 11.01 -2.66
CA GLY A 16 -8.70 11.08 -4.09
C GLY A 16 -7.19 11.05 -4.33
N ASP A 17 -6.44 11.89 -3.60
CA ASP A 17 -4.98 11.96 -3.69
C ASP A 17 -4.32 10.63 -3.27
N MET A 18 -4.86 9.98 -2.24
CA MET A 18 -4.40 8.67 -1.77
C MET A 18 -4.61 7.59 -2.83
N CYS A 19 -5.77 7.56 -3.49
CA CYS A 19 -6.06 6.61 -4.57
C CYS A 19 -5.13 6.81 -5.78
N ILE A 20 -4.82 8.04 -6.15
CA ILE A 20 -3.87 8.33 -7.23
C ILE A 20 -2.46 7.85 -6.86
N ALA A 21 -1.99 8.15 -5.64
CA ALA A 21 -0.70 7.67 -5.15
C ALA A 21 -0.63 6.14 -5.14
N TRP A 22 -1.72 5.49 -4.74
CA TRP A 22 -1.82 4.04 -4.74
C TRP A 22 -1.74 3.45 -6.15
N ALA A 23 -2.45 4.02 -7.13
CA ALA A 23 -2.40 3.57 -8.51
C ALA A 23 -0.98 3.66 -9.10
N HIS A 24 -0.22 4.71 -8.77
CA HIS A 24 1.17 4.82 -9.21
C HIS A 24 2.08 3.76 -8.57
N LEU A 25 1.89 3.47 -7.29
CA LEU A 25 2.59 2.40 -6.61
C LEU A 25 2.26 1.03 -7.25
N GLU A 26 0.99 0.77 -7.55
CA GLU A 26 0.56 -0.45 -8.23
C GLU A 26 1.26 -0.58 -9.59
N GLU A 27 1.29 0.47 -10.40
CA GLU A 27 1.97 0.46 -11.71
C GLU A 27 3.45 0.13 -11.56
N ALA A 28 4.16 0.78 -10.63
CA ALA A 28 5.58 0.51 -10.40
C ALA A 28 5.82 -0.96 -9.99
N CYS A 29 4.95 -1.53 -9.16
CA CYS A 29 5.01 -2.95 -8.79
C CYS A 29 4.69 -3.89 -9.96
N PHE A 30 3.80 -3.50 -10.88
CA PHE A 30 3.55 -4.27 -12.10
C PHE A 30 4.71 -4.20 -13.09
N VAL A 31 5.47 -3.10 -13.12
CA VAL A 31 6.73 -3.04 -13.86
C VAL A 31 7.76 -3.99 -13.25
N ILE A 32 7.86 -4.07 -11.91
CA ILE A 32 8.69 -5.10 -11.26
C ILE A 32 8.23 -6.51 -11.64
N LEU A 33 6.92 -6.76 -11.69
CA LEU A 33 6.36 -8.04 -12.12
C LEU A 33 6.79 -8.37 -13.56
N LEU A 34 6.76 -7.40 -14.47
CA LEU A 34 7.23 -7.57 -15.85
C LEU A 34 8.69 -8.07 -15.88
N TYR A 35 9.59 -7.46 -15.11
CA TYR A 35 10.97 -7.94 -15.00
C TYR A 35 11.04 -9.36 -14.42
N THR A 36 10.21 -9.69 -13.42
CA THR A 36 10.15 -11.08 -12.89
C THR A 36 9.65 -12.10 -13.90
N MET A 37 8.88 -11.66 -14.90
CA MET A 37 8.30 -12.52 -15.92
C MET A 37 8.95 -12.31 -17.29
N SER A 38 10.19 -11.79 -17.35
CA SER A 38 10.86 -11.39 -18.61
C SER A 38 11.00 -12.48 -19.67
N ARG A 39 10.85 -13.77 -19.30
CA ARG A 39 10.85 -14.92 -20.21
C ARG A 39 9.49 -15.21 -20.85
N VAL A 40 8.43 -14.52 -20.43
CA VAL A 40 7.07 -14.68 -20.94
C VAL A 40 6.84 -13.66 -22.05
N GLU A 41 6.17 -14.07 -23.12
CA GLU A 41 5.78 -13.15 -24.20
C GLU A 41 4.92 -12.00 -23.67
N LEU A 42 5.11 -10.79 -24.21
CA LEU A 42 4.44 -9.58 -23.71
C LEU A 42 2.90 -9.70 -23.72
N SER A 43 2.33 -10.33 -24.75
CA SER A 43 0.88 -10.57 -24.85
C SER A 43 0.37 -11.49 -23.73
N ALA A 44 1.14 -12.50 -23.34
CA ALA A 44 0.82 -13.37 -22.22
C ALA A 44 1.01 -12.66 -20.88
N PHE A 45 2.01 -11.77 -20.76
CA PHE A 45 2.16 -10.91 -19.59
C PHE A 45 0.94 -9.99 -19.40
N GLU A 46 0.46 -9.32 -20.45
CA GLU A 46 -0.72 -8.45 -20.36
C GLU A 46 -1.96 -9.20 -19.89
N LEU A 47 -2.16 -10.44 -20.39
CA LEU A 47 -3.25 -11.30 -19.94
C LEU A 47 -3.11 -11.66 -18.46
N ILE A 48 -1.91 -12.02 -18.02
CA ILE A 48 -1.64 -12.33 -16.60
C ILE A 48 -1.88 -11.09 -15.74
N ARG A 49 -1.35 -9.93 -16.12
CA ARG A 49 -1.52 -8.66 -15.42
C ARG A 49 -3.00 -8.32 -15.20
N ASN A 50 -3.84 -8.55 -16.21
CA ASN A 50 -5.28 -8.24 -16.13
C ASN A 50 -6.07 -9.20 -15.23
N GLU A 51 -5.61 -10.44 -15.08
CA GLU A 51 -6.29 -11.48 -14.28
C GLU A 51 -5.77 -11.55 -12.83
N LEU A 52 -4.60 -10.97 -12.56
CA LEU A 52 -3.95 -11.04 -11.26
C LEU A 52 -4.39 -9.90 -10.35
N ASP A 53 -4.85 -10.22 -9.14
CA ASP A 53 -5.04 -9.19 -8.12
C ASP A 53 -3.69 -8.62 -7.65
N PHE A 54 -3.70 -7.37 -7.17
CA PHE A 54 -2.45 -6.70 -6.78
C PHE A 54 -1.68 -7.48 -5.71
N ARG A 55 -2.39 -8.14 -4.79
CA ARG A 55 -1.76 -8.99 -3.78
C ARG A 55 -1.06 -10.20 -4.42
N GLY A 56 -1.71 -10.88 -5.36
CA GLY A 56 -1.10 -11.96 -6.15
C GLY A 56 0.15 -11.50 -6.87
N ALA A 57 0.13 -10.30 -7.48
CA ALA A 57 1.28 -9.70 -8.14
C ALA A 57 2.49 -9.58 -7.22
N LEU A 58 2.29 -9.00 -6.04
CA LEU A 58 3.36 -8.83 -5.04
C LEU A 58 3.93 -10.16 -4.57
N GLN A 59 3.09 -11.19 -4.40
CA GLN A 59 3.55 -12.52 -3.98
C GLN A 59 4.35 -13.23 -5.07
N VAL A 60 3.99 -13.06 -6.35
CA VAL A 60 4.78 -13.55 -7.49
C VAL A 60 6.15 -12.84 -7.51
N CYS A 61 6.18 -11.51 -7.40
CA CYS A 61 7.42 -10.75 -7.34
C CYS A 61 8.35 -11.22 -6.21
N LYS A 62 7.79 -11.38 -5.00
CA LYS A 62 8.53 -11.86 -3.83
C LYS A 62 9.06 -13.28 -4.02
N GLY A 63 8.21 -14.21 -4.46
CA GLY A 63 8.60 -15.60 -4.68
C GLY A 63 9.70 -15.72 -5.73
N HIS A 64 9.59 -14.96 -6.83
CA HIS A 64 10.57 -14.96 -7.90
C HIS A 64 11.92 -14.36 -7.46
N ALA A 65 11.91 -13.24 -6.73
CA ALA A 65 13.13 -12.62 -6.21
C ALA A 65 13.90 -13.55 -5.27
N VAL A 66 13.18 -14.24 -4.37
CA VAL A 66 13.78 -15.21 -3.45
C VAL A 66 14.34 -16.43 -4.17
N ALA A 67 13.60 -16.98 -5.15
CA ALA A 67 13.99 -18.22 -5.83
C ALA A 67 15.22 -18.05 -6.74
N ASN A 68 15.41 -16.87 -7.34
CA ASN A 68 16.43 -16.68 -8.36
C ASN A 68 17.72 -16.02 -7.86
N HIS A 69 17.80 -15.60 -6.58
CA HIS A 69 18.99 -14.98 -5.98
C HIS A 69 19.66 -13.93 -6.89
N TRP A 70 18.84 -13.12 -7.56
CA TRP A 70 19.27 -12.32 -8.71
C TRP A 70 20.50 -11.45 -8.45
N GLU A 71 20.62 -10.88 -7.26
CA GLU A 71 21.82 -10.17 -6.78
C GLU A 71 21.61 -9.70 -5.32
N ARG A 72 22.65 -9.17 -4.66
CA ARG A 72 22.54 -8.65 -3.27
C ARG A 72 21.44 -7.60 -3.11
N HIS A 73 21.13 -6.82 -4.15
CA HIS A 73 20.10 -5.80 -4.10
C HIS A 73 18.69 -6.34 -4.45
N SER A 74 18.56 -7.62 -4.85
CA SER A 74 17.25 -8.25 -5.06
C SER A 74 16.45 -8.43 -3.76
N ASP A 75 17.12 -8.39 -2.61
CA ASP A 75 16.51 -8.37 -1.27
C ASP A 75 15.53 -7.20 -1.08
N HIS A 76 15.66 -6.12 -1.86
CA HIS A 76 14.75 -4.99 -1.80
C HIS A 76 13.32 -5.32 -2.28
N ILE A 77 13.14 -6.30 -3.18
CA ILE A 77 11.80 -6.69 -3.65
C ILE A 77 10.98 -7.33 -2.52
N PRO A 78 11.48 -8.38 -1.80
CA PRO A 78 10.80 -8.90 -0.62
C PRO A 78 10.51 -7.86 0.46
N ILE A 79 11.47 -6.96 0.74
CA ILE A 79 11.30 -5.89 1.74
C ILE A 79 10.18 -4.93 1.33
N LEU A 80 10.18 -4.46 0.09
CA LEU A 80 9.12 -3.60 -0.47
C LEU A 80 7.75 -4.27 -0.33
N VAL A 81 7.64 -5.53 -0.74
CA VAL A 81 6.38 -6.30 -0.63
C VAL A 81 5.90 -6.38 0.81
N ASP A 82 6.79 -6.70 1.76
CA ASP A 82 6.44 -6.80 3.18
C ASP A 82 6.01 -5.45 3.78
N MET A 83 6.61 -4.34 3.34
CA MET A 83 6.20 -2.99 3.75
C MET A 83 4.82 -2.60 3.21
N ILE A 84 4.49 -3.00 1.98
CA ILE A 84 3.15 -2.77 1.38
C ILE A 84 2.10 -3.63 2.09
N ASP A 85 2.38 -4.93 2.26
CA ASP A 85 1.44 -5.91 2.81
C ASP A 85 1.23 -5.77 4.33
N GLY A 86 2.19 -5.22 5.06
CA GLY A 86 2.14 -5.08 6.52
C GLY A 86 1.00 -4.21 7.01
N GLU A 87 1.13 -2.89 6.91
CA GLU A 87 0.15 -1.95 7.48
C GLU A 87 -0.55 -1.10 6.40
N ILE A 88 0.15 -0.75 5.31
CA ILE A 88 -0.31 0.25 4.36
C ILE A 88 -1.48 -0.25 3.50
N ARG A 89 -1.39 -1.47 2.93
CA ARG A 89 -2.50 -2.02 2.12
C ARG A 89 -3.77 -2.19 2.94
N SER A 90 -3.63 -2.68 4.17
CA SER A 90 -4.75 -2.88 5.10
C SER A 90 -5.41 -1.53 5.45
N ALA A 91 -4.59 -0.52 5.78
CA ALA A 91 -5.06 0.84 6.04
C ALA A 91 -5.82 1.45 4.86
N ARG A 92 -5.23 1.40 3.65
CA ARG A 92 -5.85 1.87 2.40
C ARG A 92 -7.18 1.18 2.15
N ASN A 93 -7.23 -0.15 2.25
CA ASN A 93 -8.46 -0.90 2.02
C ASN A 93 -9.55 -0.53 3.01
N ARG A 94 -9.22 -0.36 4.31
CA ARG A 94 -10.22 0.10 5.29
C ARG A 94 -10.73 1.50 4.96
N LEU A 95 -9.87 2.44 4.56
CA LEU A 95 -10.31 3.81 4.22
C LEU A 95 -11.19 3.88 2.97
N ILE A 96 -11.01 2.97 2.01
CA ILE A 96 -11.82 2.92 0.78
C ILE A 96 -13.13 2.16 0.98
N HIS A 97 -13.11 1.08 1.76
CA HIS A 97 -14.23 0.14 1.84
C HIS A 97 -15.09 0.29 3.09
N ASP A 98 -14.54 0.81 4.20
CA ASP A 98 -15.34 1.03 5.40
C ASP A 98 -16.16 2.33 5.27
N PRO A 99 -17.45 2.33 5.63
CA PRO A 99 -18.26 3.54 5.62
C PRO A 99 -17.69 4.62 6.53
N ILE A 100 -17.59 5.85 6.01
CA ILE A 100 -17.26 7.05 6.80
C ILE A 100 -18.55 7.84 6.99
N THR A 101 -18.94 8.07 8.25
CA THR A 101 -20.17 8.75 8.64
C THR A 101 -19.90 9.91 9.59
N ALA A 102 -20.84 10.85 9.68
CA ALA A 102 -20.75 11.95 10.63
C ALA A 102 -21.02 11.43 12.05
N GLY A 103 -20.04 11.57 12.94
CA GLY A 103 -20.17 11.35 14.37
C GLY A 103 -20.52 12.65 15.13
N PRO A 104 -20.66 12.60 16.46
CA PRO A 104 -21.07 13.76 17.27
C PRO A 104 -20.10 14.95 17.20
N HIS A 105 -18.80 14.67 17.00
CA HIS A 105 -17.74 15.68 17.05
C HIS A 105 -16.71 15.54 15.90
N SER A 106 -16.81 14.50 15.08
CA SER A 106 -15.80 14.11 14.07
C SER A 106 -16.42 13.16 13.04
N TYR A 107 -15.73 12.97 11.91
CA TYR A 107 -16.03 11.86 11.01
C TYR A 107 -15.50 10.55 11.60
N VAL A 108 -16.32 9.50 11.51
CA VAL A 108 -16.00 8.19 12.04
C VAL A 108 -16.06 7.14 10.92
N ARG A 109 -15.03 6.31 10.85
CA ARG A 109 -15.03 5.08 10.07
C ARG A 109 -15.67 3.97 10.88
N GLN A 110 -16.63 3.28 10.29
CA GLN A 110 -17.28 2.13 10.91
C GLN A 110 -16.68 0.82 10.34
N SER A 111 -16.00 0.06 11.19
CA SER A 111 -15.58 -1.29 10.84
C SER A 111 -16.53 -2.31 11.46
N ASN A 112 -17.06 -3.22 10.63
CA ASN A 112 -17.99 -4.26 11.06
C ASN A 112 -17.25 -5.59 11.14
N ILE A 113 -17.06 -6.13 12.34
CA ILE A 113 -16.47 -7.45 12.53
C ILE A 113 -17.58 -8.44 12.86
N THR A 114 -17.78 -9.42 11.97
CA THR A 114 -18.68 -10.56 12.25
C THR A 114 -17.87 -11.65 12.95
N ARG A 115 -18.10 -11.88 14.25
CA ARG A 115 -17.48 -13.00 14.97
C ARG A 115 -18.47 -14.16 15.09
N TYR A 116 -18.08 -15.32 14.58
CA TYR A 116 -18.78 -16.57 14.84
C TYR A 116 -18.33 -17.13 16.19
N ARG A 117 -19.19 -17.05 17.20
CA ARG A 117 -18.97 -17.78 18.45
C ARG A 117 -19.47 -19.22 18.24
N LYS A 118 -18.62 -20.22 18.48
CA LYS A 118 -19.02 -21.64 18.52
C LYS A 118 -19.92 -21.87 19.74
N SER A 119 -21.17 -21.47 19.63
CA SER A 119 -22.25 -21.75 20.58
C SER A 119 -23.26 -22.68 19.89
N PRO A 120 -23.93 -23.60 20.61
CA PRO A 120 -24.98 -24.44 20.04
C PRO A 120 -26.13 -23.62 19.42
N PHE A 121 -26.26 -22.34 19.80
CA PHE A 121 -27.12 -21.35 19.15
C PHE A 121 -26.26 -20.39 18.34
N LYS A 122 -26.44 -20.34 17.02
CA LYS A 122 -25.75 -19.41 16.10
C LYS A 122 -26.14 -17.97 16.40
N LEU A 123 -25.49 -17.35 17.38
CA LEU A 123 -25.64 -15.92 17.64
C LEU A 123 -24.73 -15.15 16.69
N HIS A 124 -25.31 -14.44 15.73
CA HIS A 124 -24.58 -13.47 14.90
C HIS A 124 -24.40 -12.18 15.72
N VAL A 125 -23.19 -11.97 16.25
CA VAL A 125 -22.85 -10.71 16.92
C VAL A 125 -22.05 -9.86 15.93
N GLN A 126 -22.67 -8.77 15.46
CA GLN A 126 -21.96 -7.70 14.76
C GLN A 126 -21.39 -6.75 15.82
N ILE A 127 -20.07 -6.68 15.90
CA ILE A 127 -19.38 -5.66 16.70
C ILE A 127 -18.99 -4.55 15.74
N GLY A 128 -19.65 -3.39 15.86
CA GLY A 128 -19.23 -2.18 15.18
C GLY A 128 -18.14 -1.48 15.99
N THR A 129 -16.97 -1.27 15.40
CA THR A 129 -15.94 -0.38 15.97
C THR A 129 -15.95 0.94 15.22
N PHE A 130 -16.01 2.04 15.96
CA PHE A 130 -15.97 3.40 15.41
C PHE A 130 -14.59 4.00 15.66
N THR A 131 -13.96 4.47 14.60
CA THR A 131 -12.63 5.08 14.63
C THR A 131 -12.71 6.50 14.07
N ASN A 132 -12.16 7.49 14.76
CA ASN A 132 -12.08 8.85 14.23
C ASN A 132 -11.16 8.89 13.00
N VAL A 133 -11.60 9.56 11.94
CA VAL A 133 -10.80 9.78 10.71
C VAL A 133 -10.70 11.27 10.45
N SER A 134 -9.52 11.71 10.00
CA SER A 134 -9.30 13.08 9.52
C SER A 134 -8.55 13.09 8.21
N SER A 135 -8.64 14.20 7.48
CA SER A 135 -7.83 14.45 6.28
C SER A 135 -6.33 14.30 6.56
N ASP A 136 -5.84 14.77 7.71
CA ASP A 136 -4.42 14.66 8.09
C ASP A 136 -3.92 13.23 8.20
N GLU A 137 -4.74 12.31 8.74
CA GLU A 137 -4.41 10.89 8.81
C GLU A 137 -4.27 10.31 7.40
N ILE A 138 -5.23 10.65 6.53
CA ILE A 138 -5.24 10.21 5.13
C ILE A 138 -4.03 10.79 4.37
N TYR A 139 -3.71 12.07 4.54
CA TYR A 139 -2.53 12.68 3.92
C TYR A 139 -1.22 12.07 4.42
N THR A 140 -1.15 11.67 5.68
CA THR A 140 0.03 10.97 6.20
C THR A 140 0.15 9.58 5.58
N LEU A 141 -0.96 8.85 5.43
CA LEU A 141 -0.98 7.60 4.66
C LEU A 141 -0.55 7.83 3.20
N THR A 142 -1.06 8.88 2.54
CA THR A 142 -0.66 9.25 1.17
C THR A 142 0.84 9.49 1.08
N ARG A 143 1.46 10.16 2.07
CA ARG A 143 2.92 10.33 2.12
C ARG A 143 3.65 8.99 2.23
N ALA A 144 3.15 8.06 3.05
CA ALA A 144 3.72 6.72 3.15
C ALA A 144 3.61 5.95 1.83
N VAL A 145 2.46 6.02 1.15
CA VAL A 145 2.27 5.42 -0.18
C VAL A 145 3.20 6.04 -1.22
N ARG A 146 3.36 7.37 -1.24
CA ARG A 146 4.32 8.06 -2.12
C ARG A 146 5.77 7.69 -1.83
N ALA A 147 6.11 7.42 -0.57
CA ALA A 147 7.45 6.96 -0.20
C ALA A 147 7.70 5.53 -0.69
N LEU A 148 6.70 4.65 -0.60
CA LEU A 148 6.74 3.32 -1.21
C LEU A 148 6.81 3.37 -2.73
N GLU A 149 6.08 4.27 -3.39
CA GLU A 149 6.16 4.50 -4.84
C GLU A 149 7.59 4.86 -5.25
N ARG A 150 8.22 5.82 -4.54
CA ARG A 150 9.63 6.19 -4.79
C ARG A 150 10.56 5.00 -4.61
N TYR A 151 10.34 4.18 -3.59
CA TYR A 151 11.15 3.00 -3.35
C TYR A 151 10.97 1.95 -4.45
N ALA A 152 9.73 1.67 -4.87
CA ALA A 152 9.43 0.80 -6.01
C ALA A 152 10.10 1.30 -7.30
N LEU A 153 10.04 2.61 -7.57
CA LEU A 153 10.72 3.21 -8.72
C LEU A 153 12.25 3.07 -8.64
N SER A 154 12.85 3.20 -7.45
CA SER A 154 14.29 2.94 -7.29
C SER A 154 14.64 1.48 -7.59
N VAL A 155 13.77 0.53 -7.22
CA VAL A 155 13.94 -0.89 -7.60
C VAL A 155 13.82 -1.06 -9.11
N VAL A 156 12.83 -0.45 -9.76
CA VAL A 156 12.69 -0.47 -11.23
C VAL A 156 13.94 0.07 -11.90
N GLN A 157 14.43 1.24 -11.49
CA GLN A 157 15.63 1.84 -12.07
C GLN A 157 16.88 0.95 -11.92
N TYR A 158 16.97 0.17 -10.84
CA TYR A 158 18.03 -0.82 -10.66
C TYR A 158 17.87 -2.01 -11.62
N LEU A 159 16.63 -2.46 -11.85
CA LEU A 159 16.34 -3.51 -12.84
C LEU A 159 16.64 -3.04 -14.27
N ASP A 160 16.25 -1.81 -14.65
CA ASP A 160 16.65 -1.18 -15.93
C ASP A 160 18.19 -1.17 -16.10
N TRP A 161 18.92 -0.91 -15.01
CA TRP A 161 20.38 -0.88 -15.01
C TRP A 161 20.97 -2.28 -15.20
N LEU A 162 20.43 -3.30 -14.52
CA LEU A 162 20.85 -4.70 -14.68
C LEU A 162 20.62 -5.23 -16.10
N ASP A 163 19.50 -4.86 -16.72
CA ASP A 163 19.17 -5.29 -18.08
C ASP A 163 19.98 -4.54 -19.16
N GLY A 164 20.80 -3.57 -18.74
CA GLY A 164 21.66 -2.77 -19.63
C GLY A 164 20.91 -1.68 -20.39
N GLU A 165 19.64 -1.43 -20.07
CA GLU A 165 18.83 -0.36 -20.66
C GLU A 165 19.36 1.03 -20.26
N ARG A 166 20.06 1.15 -19.13
CA ARG A 166 20.70 2.39 -18.68
C ARG A 166 22.22 2.25 -18.50
N GLN A 167 23.00 2.96 -19.32
CA GLN A 167 24.47 3.03 -19.23
C GLN A 167 25.00 3.95 -18.10
N ILE A 168 24.16 4.33 -17.13
CA ILE A 168 24.56 5.21 -16.03
C ILE A 168 25.19 4.32 -14.94
N LYS A 169 26.30 4.76 -14.32
CA LYS A 169 26.81 4.12 -13.11
C LYS A 169 25.75 4.26 -12.02
N TRP A 170 25.21 3.16 -11.52
CA TRP A 170 24.27 3.18 -10.40
C TRP A 170 24.87 3.92 -9.21
N GLU A 171 24.23 4.99 -8.77
CA GLU A 171 24.66 5.73 -7.58
C GLU A 171 24.17 5.01 -6.33
N PHE A 172 25.08 4.25 -5.72
CA PHE A 172 24.89 3.76 -4.36
C PHE A 172 24.94 4.94 -3.37
N PRO A 173 23.98 5.10 -2.43
CA PRO A 173 22.89 4.20 -2.06
C PRO A 173 21.49 4.77 -2.37
N SER A 174 21.00 4.70 -3.61
CA SER A 174 19.68 5.26 -3.95
C SER A 174 18.48 4.39 -3.46
N MET A 175 18.61 3.05 -3.50
CA MET A 175 17.55 2.13 -3.02
C MET A 175 17.45 2.10 -1.50
N GLU A 176 18.57 2.09 -0.78
CA GLU A 176 18.57 2.08 0.69
C GLU A 176 18.02 3.39 1.27
N ILE A 177 18.34 4.53 0.64
CA ILE A 177 17.76 5.83 1.03
C ILE A 177 16.24 5.82 0.80
N ALA A 178 15.78 5.30 -0.34
CA ALA A 178 14.35 5.21 -0.63
C ALA A 178 13.63 4.25 0.33
N GLN A 179 14.23 3.10 0.65
CA GLN A 179 13.73 2.14 1.64
C GLN A 179 13.59 2.80 3.03
N LEU A 180 14.63 3.51 3.49
CA LEU A 180 14.59 4.23 4.76
C LEU A 180 13.51 5.31 4.77
N GLY A 181 13.40 6.08 3.68
CA GLY A 181 12.35 7.08 3.52
C GLY A 181 10.94 6.48 3.61
N ALA A 182 10.71 5.33 2.97
CA ALA A 182 9.47 4.59 3.09
C ALA A 182 9.23 4.11 4.53
N HIS A 183 10.25 3.57 5.20
CA HIS A 183 10.13 3.09 6.57
C HIS A 183 9.75 4.20 7.55
N PHE A 184 10.38 5.38 7.44
CA PHE A 184 10.04 6.52 8.30
C PHE A 184 8.63 7.05 8.04
N ALA A 185 8.21 7.16 6.77
CA ALA A 185 6.87 7.64 6.43
C ALA A 185 5.78 6.66 6.91
N ILE A 186 6.02 5.35 6.80
CA ILE A 186 5.13 4.33 7.36
C ILE A 186 5.07 4.48 8.89
N THR A 187 6.21 4.59 9.56
CA THR A 187 6.27 4.72 11.02
C THR A 187 5.53 5.96 11.52
N GLU A 188 5.69 7.11 10.83
CA GLU A 188 4.94 8.34 11.10
C GLU A 188 3.44 8.09 10.99
N TYR A 189 2.98 7.48 9.89
CA TYR A 189 1.59 7.09 9.71
C TYR A 189 1.09 6.19 10.84
N THR A 190 1.81 5.13 11.17
CA THR A 190 1.44 4.16 12.22
C THR A 190 1.29 4.84 13.58
N GLN A 191 2.16 5.80 13.91
CA GLN A 191 2.07 6.55 15.16
C GLN A 191 0.82 7.43 15.22
N ILE A 192 0.50 8.13 14.12
CA ILE A 192 -0.72 8.94 14.01
C ILE A 192 -1.98 8.07 14.04
N ALA A 193 -1.97 6.94 13.34
CA ALA A 193 -3.08 6.00 13.34
C ALA A 193 -3.31 5.38 14.73
N LYS A 194 -2.23 5.05 15.47
CA LYS A 194 -2.32 4.55 16.85
C LYS A 194 -2.89 5.58 17.81
N SER A 195 -2.45 6.84 17.74
CA SER A 195 -2.97 7.90 18.62
C SER A 195 -4.46 8.19 18.42
N ARG A 196 -5.00 7.85 17.24
CA ARG A 196 -6.42 8.00 16.87
C ARG A 196 -7.27 6.75 17.10
N GLY A 197 -6.67 5.64 17.54
CA GLY A 197 -7.35 4.35 17.69
C GLY A 197 -7.64 3.65 16.36
N SER A 198 -6.98 4.06 15.28
CA SER A 198 -7.15 3.51 13.93
C SER A 198 -6.33 2.24 13.66
N ALA A 199 -5.24 2.04 14.42
CA ALA A 199 -4.36 0.89 14.29
C ALA A 199 -4.74 -0.22 15.28
N LEU A 200 -5.46 -1.23 14.77
CA LEU A 200 -5.71 -2.54 15.37
C LEU A 200 -5.66 -3.61 14.29
#